data_AF-A0A0H3VFB4-F1
#
_entry.id   AF-A0A0H3VFB4-F1
#
_cell.length_a   1.000
_cell.length_b   1.000
_cell.length_c   1.000
_cell.angle_alpha   90.00
_cell.angle_beta   90.00
_cell.angle_gamma   90.00
#
_symmetry.space_group_name_H-M   'P 1'
#
loop_
_entity.id
_entity.type
_entity.pdbx_description
1 polymer ?
#
loop_
_entity_poly.entity_id
_entity_poly.type
_entity_poly.pdbx_seq_one_letter_code
_entity_poly.pdbx_strand_id
1 'polypeptide(L)'
;YSGGPCFLLAYASPQLETGTAVPADYNNLGKAEAQPALVSIAALLNTTTNAAVGSIAGPDSNGFYTATIKSAAAFPVGASMRAVGMQSYFTQTGFDASIAGRHTKAVIIPVTGDTARRTVVDPDKCARCHEFFEAHGGQRVYQTQLCATCHNPNLSTSGRAISDAKLAGFAFTPIQLGILTTWDPAFNKATPGYALSFAEFSNNFKDLIHGVHA
;
A
#
# COMPACT_ATOMS: atom_id res chain seq x y z
N TYR A 1 -5.44 3.10 -12.03
CA TYR A 1 -6.11 1.88 -11.59
C TYR A 1 -5.26 1.21 -10.54
N SER A 2 -5.83 1.04 -9.36
CA SER A 2 -5.25 0.27 -8.27
C SER A 2 -5.25 -1.21 -8.68
N GLY A 3 -4.11 -1.88 -8.51
CA GLY A 3 -3.89 -3.24 -8.99
C GLY A 3 -4.94 -4.21 -8.47
N GLY A 4 -5.17 -5.32 -9.19
CA GLY A 4 -6.06 -6.37 -8.70
C GLY A 4 -5.65 -6.93 -7.32
N PRO A 5 -6.43 -7.87 -6.77
CA PRO A 5 -6.17 -8.46 -5.46
C PRO A 5 -4.71 -8.88 -5.27
N CYS A 6 -4.13 -8.46 -4.15
CA CYS A 6 -2.73 -8.67 -3.84
C CYS A 6 -2.50 -8.92 -2.34
N PHE A 7 -1.45 -9.69 -2.08
CA PHE A 7 -0.84 -9.81 -0.76
C PHE A 7 0.15 -8.66 -0.55
N LEU A 8 0.01 -7.98 0.57
CA LEU A 8 0.91 -6.91 1.02
C LEU A 8 1.87 -7.51 2.04
N LEU A 9 3.16 -7.39 1.79
CA LEU A 9 4.20 -7.94 2.65
C LEU A 9 4.86 -6.78 3.40
N ALA A 10 4.38 -6.54 4.61
CA ALA A 10 4.84 -5.47 5.48
C ALA A 10 5.86 -5.99 6.48
N TYR A 11 6.93 -5.22 6.74
CA TYR A 11 7.99 -5.63 7.65
C TYR A 11 8.74 -4.44 8.25
N ALA A 12 9.51 -4.76 9.29
CA ALA A 12 10.53 -3.91 9.87
C ALA A 12 11.91 -4.54 9.67
N SER A 13 12.85 -3.79 9.12
CA SER A 13 14.27 -4.15 9.11
C SER A 13 15.07 -3.29 10.09
N PRO A 14 16.12 -3.82 10.72
CA PRO A 14 17.05 -3.01 11.50
C PRO A 14 17.61 -1.85 10.68
N GLN A 15 17.72 -0.68 11.29
CA GLN A 15 18.32 0.52 10.68
C GLN A 15 19.68 0.87 11.32
N LEU A 16 20.05 0.19 12.40
CA LEU A 16 21.36 0.35 13.02
C LEU A 16 22.31 -0.73 12.50
N GLU A 17 23.50 -0.31 12.10
CA GLU A 17 24.60 -1.21 11.72
C GLU A 17 25.15 -1.97 12.94
N THR A 18 25.02 -1.39 14.14
CA THR A 18 25.38 -2.01 15.43
C THR A 18 24.32 -1.72 16.49
N GLY A 19 24.05 -2.68 17.38
CA GLY A 19 23.06 -2.56 18.46
C GLY A 19 21.71 -3.24 18.18
N THR A 20 20.80 -3.16 19.15
CA THR A 20 19.55 -3.95 19.20
C THR A 20 18.28 -3.11 19.10
N ALA A 21 18.32 -1.93 18.46
CA ALA A 21 17.12 -1.12 18.31
C ALA A 21 16.10 -1.86 17.42
N VAL A 22 15.06 -2.38 18.05
CA VAL A 22 13.94 -3.03 17.37
C VAL A 22 13.05 -1.92 16.82
N PRO A 23 12.80 -1.86 15.50
CA PRO A 23 11.91 -0.85 14.94
C PRO A 23 10.50 -0.95 15.56
N ALA A 24 9.94 0.19 15.93
CA ALA A 24 8.64 0.26 16.62
C ALA A 24 7.43 0.21 15.67
N ASP A 25 7.66 0.27 14.35
CA ASP A 25 6.64 0.28 13.31
C ASP A 25 7.20 -0.35 12.02
N TYR A 26 6.33 -0.58 11.03
CA TYR A 26 6.78 -0.95 9.69
C TYR A 26 7.70 0.13 9.13
N ASN A 27 8.75 -0.29 8.42
CA ASN A 27 9.61 0.63 7.69
C ASN A 27 9.86 0.19 6.25
N ASN A 28 9.47 -1.05 5.90
CA ASN A 28 9.61 -1.67 4.58
C ASN A 28 10.93 -1.30 3.91
N LEU A 29 12.02 -1.34 4.67
CA LEU A 29 13.30 -0.77 4.26
C LEU A 29 13.79 -1.39 2.96
N GLY A 30 14.25 -0.55 2.02
CA GLY A 30 14.65 -0.98 0.68
C GLY A 30 13.52 -1.04 -0.35
N LYS A 31 12.29 -0.65 0.01
CA LYS A 31 11.18 -0.45 -0.94
C LYS A 31 11.01 1.03 -1.28
N ALA A 32 10.62 1.30 -2.52
CA ALA A 32 10.29 2.64 -2.97
C ALA A 32 9.18 3.22 -2.09
N GLU A 33 9.37 4.46 -1.62
CA GLU A 33 8.41 5.17 -0.76
C GLU A 33 8.02 4.38 0.51
N ALA A 34 8.93 3.50 0.97
CA ALA A 34 8.68 2.55 2.06
C ALA A 34 7.35 1.78 1.92
N GLN A 35 6.88 1.53 0.69
CA GLN A 35 5.66 0.76 0.47
C GLN A 35 5.91 -0.73 0.67
N PRO A 36 4.93 -1.50 1.19
CA PRO A 36 5.08 -2.94 1.30
C PRO A 36 5.20 -3.56 -0.10
N ALA A 37 5.90 -4.70 -0.20
CA ALA A 37 5.90 -5.45 -1.45
C ALA A 37 4.49 -5.96 -1.75
N LEU A 38 4.11 -5.95 -3.02
CA LEU A 38 2.82 -6.44 -3.50
C LEU A 38 3.03 -7.72 -4.31
N VAL A 39 2.41 -8.80 -3.89
CA VAL A 39 2.32 -10.05 -4.66
C VAL A 39 0.89 -10.21 -5.13
N SER A 40 0.63 -9.93 -6.41
CA SER A 40 -0.73 -10.03 -6.95
C SER A 40 -1.14 -11.49 -7.14
N ILE A 41 -2.44 -11.76 -7.02
CA ILE A 41 -2.99 -13.09 -7.35
C ILE A 41 -2.69 -13.43 -8.83
N ALA A 42 -2.76 -12.44 -9.71
CA ALA A 42 -2.41 -12.61 -11.12
C ALA A 42 -0.96 -13.09 -11.32
N ALA A 43 0.00 -12.59 -10.52
CA ALA A 43 1.38 -13.06 -10.59
C ALA A 43 1.53 -14.51 -10.12
N LEU A 44 0.75 -14.94 -9.12
CA LEU A 44 0.76 -16.33 -8.64
C LEU A 44 0.10 -17.32 -9.61
N LEU A 45 -0.90 -16.86 -10.37
CA LEU A 45 -1.58 -17.63 -11.40
C LEU A 45 -0.80 -17.73 -12.72
N ASN A 46 0.11 -16.79 -12.99
CA ASN A 46 0.81 -16.73 -14.26
C ASN A 46 1.86 -17.85 -14.38
N THR A 47 1.58 -18.91 -15.12
CA THR A 47 2.46 -20.07 -15.28
C THR A 47 3.81 -19.78 -15.94
N THR A 48 3.97 -18.59 -16.54
CA THR A 48 5.22 -18.17 -17.18
C THR A 48 6.14 -17.41 -16.20
N THR A 49 5.57 -16.69 -15.22
CA THR A 49 6.34 -15.82 -14.31
C THR A 49 6.26 -16.23 -12.83
N ASN A 50 5.32 -17.11 -12.47
CA ASN A 50 5.11 -17.53 -11.09
C ASN A 50 6.30 -18.31 -10.52
N ALA A 51 7.13 -18.93 -11.36
CA ALA A 51 8.32 -19.66 -10.93
C ALA A 51 9.28 -18.82 -10.06
N ALA A 52 9.34 -17.50 -10.22
CA ALA A 52 10.14 -16.62 -9.37
C ALA A 52 9.41 -16.17 -8.09
N VAL A 53 8.08 -16.16 -8.10
CA VAL A 53 7.25 -15.48 -7.08
C VAL A 53 6.57 -16.46 -6.14
N GLY A 54 5.99 -17.54 -6.65
CA GLY A 54 5.12 -18.40 -5.86
C GLY A 54 4.11 -19.18 -6.68
N SER A 55 3.07 -19.66 -6.02
CA SER A 55 1.90 -20.27 -6.64
C SER A 55 0.65 -20.00 -5.81
N ILE A 56 -0.52 -20.22 -6.41
CA ILE A 56 -1.78 -20.32 -5.68
C ILE A 56 -2.44 -21.63 -6.09
N ALA A 57 -2.94 -22.38 -5.12
CA ALA A 57 -3.63 -23.65 -5.31
C ALA A 57 -5.03 -23.58 -4.70
N GLY A 58 -5.92 -24.43 -5.18
CA GLY A 58 -7.29 -24.55 -4.71
C GLY A 58 -8.34 -24.31 -5.81
N PRO A 59 -9.63 -24.21 -5.43
CA PRO A 59 -10.10 -24.35 -4.06
C PRO A 59 -9.90 -25.79 -3.52
N ASP A 60 -9.64 -25.92 -2.23
CA ASP A 60 -9.71 -27.22 -1.54
C ASP A 60 -11.19 -27.67 -1.38
N SER A 61 -11.42 -28.81 -0.72
CA SER A 61 -12.77 -29.35 -0.49
C SER A 61 -13.69 -28.44 0.32
N ASN A 62 -13.13 -27.46 1.03
CA ASN A 62 -13.85 -26.50 1.85
C ASN A 62 -13.98 -25.12 1.15
N GLY A 63 -13.50 -24.99 -0.10
CA GLY A 63 -13.56 -23.75 -0.86
C GLY A 63 -12.38 -22.80 -0.60
N PHE A 64 -11.34 -23.20 0.14
CA PHE A 64 -10.21 -22.33 0.45
C PHE A 64 -9.12 -22.39 -0.62
N TYR A 65 -8.47 -21.25 -0.85
CA TYR A 65 -7.29 -21.14 -1.69
C TYR A 65 -6.05 -20.98 -0.82
N THR A 66 -4.96 -21.62 -1.23
CA THR A 66 -3.65 -21.53 -0.55
C THR A 66 -2.67 -20.85 -1.48
N ALA A 67 -2.22 -19.65 -1.10
CA ALA A 67 -1.14 -18.94 -1.77
C ALA A 67 0.20 -19.25 -1.09
N THR A 68 1.17 -19.69 -1.89
CA THR A 68 2.56 -19.93 -1.46
C THR A 68 3.44 -18.88 -2.10
N ILE A 69 4.02 -17.98 -1.29
CA ILE A 69 4.97 -16.97 -1.75
C ILE A 69 6.39 -17.47 -1.45
N LYS A 70 7.26 -17.48 -2.46
CA LYS A 70 8.65 -17.90 -2.29
C LYS A 70 9.40 -16.91 -1.42
N SER A 71 10.31 -17.39 -0.57
CA SER A 71 11.09 -16.58 0.35
C SER A 71 11.83 -15.43 -0.34
N ALA A 72 12.39 -15.67 -1.53
CA ALA A 72 13.08 -14.66 -2.35
C ALA A 72 12.17 -13.49 -2.79
N ALA A 73 10.86 -13.71 -2.88
CA ALA A 73 9.86 -12.71 -3.21
C ALA A 73 9.09 -12.18 -1.98
N ALA A 74 9.36 -12.73 -0.78
CA ALA A 74 8.62 -12.45 0.43
C ALA A 74 9.24 -11.30 1.25
N PHE A 75 10.02 -11.65 2.28
CA PHE A 75 10.63 -10.71 3.22
C PHE A 75 12.15 -10.77 3.12
N PRO A 76 12.86 -9.64 3.28
CA PRO A 76 14.32 -9.66 3.31
C PRO A 76 14.85 -10.41 4.53
N VAL A 77 16.09 -10.91 4.43
CA VAL A 77 16.77 -11.57 5.55
C VAL A 77 16.90 -10.60 6.73
N GLY A 78 16.61 -11.09 7.94
CA GLY A 78 16.64 -10.27 9.16
C GLY A 78 15.40 -9.39 9.37
N ALA A 79 14.39 -9.47 8.50
CA ALA A 79 13.12 -8.80 8.72
C ALA A 79 12.40 -9.35 9.97
N SER A 80 11.75 -8.45 10.68
CA SER A 80 10.94 -8.70 11.88
C SER A 80 9.60 -7.97 11.77
N MET A 81 8.71 -8.17 12.75
CA MET A 81 7.35 -7.61 12.75
C MET A 81 6.62 -7.87 11.42
N ARG A 82 6.91 -9.00 10.77
CA ARG A 82 6.40 -9.31 9.43
C ARG A 82 4.89 -9.53 9.50
N ALA A 83 4.18 -9.02 8.52
CA ALA A 83 2.76 -9.23 8.37
C ALA A 83 2.36 -9.39 6.90
N VAL A 84 1.32 -10.17 6.69
CA VAL A 84 0.69 -10.36 5.37
C VAL A 84 -0.68 -9.70 5.41
N GLY A 85 -0.84 -8.64 4.63
CA GLY A 85 -2.10 -7.99 4.36
C GLY A 85 -2.75 -8.54 3.09
N MET A 86 -4.07 -8.49 3.00
CA MET A 86 -4.80 -8.72 1.77
C MET A 86 -5.84 -7.61 1.60
N GLN A 87 -5.80 -6.98 0.43
CA GLN A 87 -6.64 -5.84 0.07
C GLN A 87 -7.16 -6.00 -1.36
N SER A 88 -8.07 -5.11 -1.75
CA SER A 88 -8.74 -4.99 -3.06
C SER A 88 -10.16 -5.55 -3.11
N TYR A 89 -10.89 -5.10 -4.13
CA TYR A 89 -12.20 -5.61 -4.47
C TYR A 89 -12.10 -6.94 -5.20
N PHE A 90 -12.99 -7.84 -4.84
CA PHE A 90 -13.29 -9.01 -5.64
C PHE A 90 -14.51 -8.67 -6.48
N THR A 91 -14.31 -8.64 -7.80
CA THR A 91 -15.42 -8.54 -8.73
C THR A 91 -15.94 -9.94 -9.02
N GLN A 92 -17.20 -10.18 -8.67
CA GLN A 92 -17.87 -11.43 -9.03
C GLN A 92 -18.28 -11.34 -10.51
N THR A 93 -17.76 -12.24 -11.33
CA THR A 93 -18.16 -12.35 -12.75
C THR A 93 -19.39 -13.25 -12.88
N GLY A 94 -20.20 -13.04 -13.92
CA GLY A 94 -21.39 -13.85 -14.18
C GLY A 94 -22.64 -13.48 -13.35
N PHE A 95 -22.63 -12.31 -12.70
CA PHE A 95 -23.77 -11.72 -11.99
C PHE A 95 -24.11 -10.34 -12.57
N ASP A 96 -25.23 -9.75 -12.12
CA ASP A 96 -25.62 -8.39 -12.50
C ASP A 96 -24.45 -7.41 -12.26
N ALA A 97 -24.03 -6.74 -13.33
CA ALA A 97 -22.92 -5.80 -13.32
C ALA A 97 -23.15 -4.62 -12.36
N SER A 98 -24.40 -4.31 -12.02
CA SER A 98 -24.78 -3.27 -11.07
C SER A 98 -24.35 -3.56 -9.62
N ILE A 99 -24.11 -4.83 -9.28
CA ILE A 99 -23.71 -5.30 -7.93
C ILE A 99 -22.33 -5.98 -7.94
N ALA A 100 -21.53 -5.70 -8.96
CA ALA A 100 -20.28 -6.41 -9.22
C ALA A 100 -19.17 -6.15 -8.18
N GLY A 101 -19.23 -5.03 -7.46
CA GLY A 101 -18.23 -4.66 -6.45
C GLY A 101 -18.55 -5.25 -5.08
N ARG A 102 -17.74 -6.23 -4.61
CA ARG A 102 -17.79 -6.66 -3.20
C ARG A 102 -16.72 -5.96 -2.38
N HIS A 103 -17.20 -5.02 -1.59
CA HIS A 103 -16.41 -4.24 -0.64
C HIS A 103 -15.99 -5.13 0.52
N THR A 104 -14.80 -5.71 0.41
CA THR A 104 -14.31 -6.71 1.36
C THR A 104 -13.41 -6.02 2.37
N LYS A 105 -13.72 -6.15 3.66
CA LYS A 105 -12.84 -5.65 4.73
C LYS A 105 -11.45 -6.23 4.52
N ALA A 106 -10.46 -5.35 4.49
CA ALA A 106 -9.08 -5.80 4.40
C ALA A 106 -8.71 -6.62 5.64
N VAL A 107 -7.82 -7.58 5.44
CA VAL A 107 -7.28 -8.40 6.52
C VAL A 107 -5.77 -8.22 6.57
N ILE A 108 -5.21 -8.27 7.77
CA ILE A 108 -3.77 -8.29 7.98
C ILE A 108 -3.47 -9.20 9.15
N ILE A 109 -2.53 -10.12 8.95
CA ILE A 109 -2.13 -11.10 9.95
C ILE A 109 -0.62 -11.04 10.16
N PRO A 110 -0.13 -11.09 11.41
CA PRO A 110 1.30 -11.23 11.67
C PRO A 110 1.78 -12.60 11.18
N VAL A 111 3.03 -12.65 10.71
CA VAL A 111 3.68 -13.94 10.42
C VAL A 111 3.87 -14.69 11.73
N THR A 112 3.58 -16.00 11.72
CA THR A 112 3.75 -16.85 12.91
C THR A 112 5.16 -16.72 13.49
N GLY A 113 5.24 -16.43 14.79
CA GLY A 113 6.50 -16.23 15.52
C GLY A 113 6.95 -14.77 15.62
N ASP A 114 6.39 -13.85 14.81
CA ASP A 114 6.69 -12.43 14.92
C ASP A 114 5.75 -11.73 15.91
N THR A 115 6.29 -10.75 16.64
CA THR A 115 5.48 -9.82 17.44
C THR A 115 4.63 -8.96 16.51
N ALA A 116 3.32 -8.94 16.73
CA ALA A 116 2.41 -8.10 15.97
C ALA A 116 2.71 -6.61 16.17
N ARG A 117 2.48 -5.80 15.12
CA ARG A 117 2.49 -4.35 15.25
C ARG A 117 1.43 -3.90 16.26
N ARG A 118 1.75 -2.87 17.05
CA ARG A 118 0.79 -2.24 17.97
C ARG A 118 -0.48 -1.78 17.23
N THR A 119 -1.65 -2.06 17.81
CA THR A 119 -2.93 -1.51 17.37
C THR A 119 -3.25 -0.26 18.18
N VAL A 120 -3.33 0.90 17.52
CA VAL A 120 -3.51 2.21 18.17
C VAL A 120 -4.95 2.73 18.03
N VAL A 121 -5.56 2.45 16.89
CA VAL A 121 -6.89 2.96 16.54
C VAL A 121 -7.80 1.79 16.20
N ASP A 122 -8.94 1.75 16.86
CA ASP A 122 -10.06 0.88 16.55
C ASP A 122 -10.77 1.42 15.28
N PRO A 123 -10.88 0.64 14.19
CA PRO A 123 -11.57 1.07 12.97
C PRO A 123 -13.04 1.45 13.20
N ASP A 124 -13.69 0.91 14.23
CA ASP A 124 -15.10 1.22 14.53
C ASP A 124 -15.27 2.69 14.97
N LYS A 125 -14.21 3.33 15.48
CA LYS A 125 -14.23 4.77 15.77
C LYS A 125 -14.35 5.62 14.50
N CYS A 126 -13.75 5.17 13.39
CA CYS A 126 -13.88 5.82 12.08
C CYS A 126 -15.30 5.63 11.53
N ALA A 127 -15.86 4.42 11.69
CA ALA A 127 -17.20 4.06 11.22
C ALA A 127 -18.33 4.89 11.85
N ARG A 128 -18.09 5.52 13.01
CA ARG A 128 -19.07 6.42 13.64
C ARG A 128 -19.46 7.64 12.79
N CYS A 129 -18.57 8.09 11.91
CA CYS A 129 -18.83 9.21 11.00
C CYS A 129 -18.73 8.79 9.53
N HIS A 130 -17.92 7.78 9.22
CA HIS A 130 -17.67 7.34 7.84
C HIS A 130 -18.48 6.11 7.43
N GLU A 131 -19.31 5.56 8.32
CA GLU A 131 -20.06 4.30 8.15
C GLU A 131 -19.11 3.15 7.75
N PHE A 132 -18.79 3.05 6.47
CA PHE A 132 -17.82 2.14 5.90
C PHE A 132 -16.67 2.92 5.24
N PHE A 133 -15.56 3.10 5.97
CA PHE A 133 -14.42 3.86 5.45
C PHE A 133 -13.64 3.07 4.38
N GLU A 134 -13.48 3.70 3.22
CA GLU A 134 -12.74 3.16 2.09
C GLU A 134 -11.86 4.22 1.44
N ALA A 135 -10.66 3.81 1.05
CA ALA A 135 -9.70 4.69 0.44
C ALA A 135 -9.12 4.12 -0.86
N HIS A 136 -8.54 5.01 -1.67
CA HIS A 136 -7.84 4.70 -2.91
C HIS A 136 -8.69 3.93 -3.93
N GLY A 137 -9.87 4.48 -4.22
CA GLY A 137 -10.81 3.88 -5.17
C GLY A 137 -11.46 2.61 -4.64
N GLY A 138 -11.53 2.46 -3.31
CA GLY A 138 -12.26 1.38 -2.67
C GLY A 138 -11.44 0.16 -2.29
N GLN A 139 -10.15 0.10 -2.61
CA GLN A 139 -9.38 -1.12 -2.39
C GLN A 139 -8.83 -1.30 -0.97
N ARG A 140 -8.82 -0.22 -0.17
CA ARG A 140 -8.35 -0.22 1.23
C ARG A 140 -9.55 0.05 2.11
N VAL A 141 -10.04 -1.00 2.74
CA VAL A 141 -11.37 -1.03 3.33
C VAL A 141 -11.27 -1.35 4.81
N TYR A 142 -11.78 -0.46 5.64
CA TYR A 142 -12.07 -0.64 7.07
C TYR A 142 -10.87 -0.85 8.01
N GLN A 143 -9.94 -1.76 7.69
CA GLN A 143 -8.87 -2.19 8.59
C GLN A 143 -7.72 -1.17 8.65
N THR A 144 -7.66 -0.38 9.73
CA THR A 144 -6.65 0.67 9.94
C THR A 144 -5.22 0.12 10.03
N GLN A 145 -5.02 -1.11 10.50
CA GLN A 145 -3.69 -1.74 10.52
C GLN A 145 -3.14 -1.97 9.11
N LEU A 146 -4.01 -2.20 8.12
CA LEU A 146 -3.60 -2.30 6.72
C LEU A 146 -3.12 -0.94 6.21
N CYS A 147 -3.82 0.14 6.55
CA CYS A 147 -3.43 1.49 6.13
C CYS A 147 -2.00 1.81 6.58
N ALA A 148 -1.65 1.40 7.81
CA ALA A 148 -0.32 1.61 8.39
C ALA A 148 0.81 0.82 7.70
N THR A 149 0.52 -0.21 6.88
CA THR A 149 1.59 -0.88 6.11
C THR A 149 2.18 0.05 5.06
N CYS A 150 1.33 0.89 4.45
CA CYS A 150 1.70 1.88 3.45
C CYS A 150 2.00 3.23 4.10
N HIS A 151 1.13 3.71 4.98
CA HIS A 151 1.25 4.97 5.71
C HIS A 151 2.10 4.80 6.97
N ASN A 152 3.31 4.30 6.77
CA ASN A 152 4.29 4.12 7.84
C ASN A 152 5.15 5.38 8.02
N PRO A 153 6.00 5.46 9.08
CA PRO A 153 6.78 6.66 9.37
C PRO A 153 7.75 7.12 8.28
N ASN A 154 8.13 6.23 7.34
CA ASN A 154 9.06 6.54 6.27
C ASN A 154 8.37 7.00 4.98
N LEU A 155 7.03 7.07 4.94
CA LEU A 155 6.30 7.56 3.77
C LEU A 155 6.10 9.08 3.84
N SER A 156 6.48 9.77 2.76
CA SER A 156 6.12 11.16 2.50
C SER A 156 5.05 11.27 1.40
N THR A 157 4.55 12.48 1.14
CA THR A 157 3.77 12.77 -0.07
C THR A 157 4.71 12.66 -1.26
N SER A 158 4.67 11.54 -2.00
CA SER A 158 5.64 11.06 -3.01
C SER A 158 5.85 11.94 -4.26
N GLY A 159 6.05 13.25 -4.08
CA GLY A 159 6.26 14.22 -5.15
C GLY A 159 7.57 14.01 -5.90
N ARG A 160 8.59 13.42 -5.24
CA ARG A 160 9.95 13.28 -5.80
C ARG A 160 10.18 12.04 -6.68
N ALA A 161 9.19 11.17 -6.82
CA ALA A 161 9.35 9.90 -7.55
C ALA A 161 9.02 9.99 -9.06
N ILE A 162 8.49 11.12 -9.55
CA ILE A 162 8.17 11.30 -10.97
C ILE A 162 9.40 11.75 -11.77
N SER A 163 9.70 11.06 -12.87
CA SER A 163 10.79 11.46 -13.77
C SER A 163 10.40 12.65 -14.65
N ASP A 164 11.39 13.43 -15.09
CA ASP A 164 11.17 14.57 -16.01
C ASP A 164 10.40 14.15 -17.27
N ALA A 165 10.76 13.01 -17.87
CA ALA A 165 10.05 12.48 -19.04
C ALA A 165 8.57 12.22 -18.75
N LYS A 166 8.26 11.65 -17.57
CA LYS A 166 6.88 11.36 -17.16
C LYS A 166 6.12 12.65 -16.82
N LEU A 167 6.78 13.62 -16.19
CA LEU A 167 6.19 14.92 -15.86
C LEU A 167 5.89 15.72 -17.13
N ALA A 168 6.84 15.82 -18.07
CA ALA A 168 6.67 16.51 -19.34
C ALA A 168 5.53 15.91 -20.17
N GLY A 169 5.44 14.57 -20.19
CA GLY A 169 4.38 13.82 -20.87
C GLY A 169 3.02 13.82 -20.16
N PHE A 170 2.92 14.31 -18.92
CA PHE A 170 1.66 14.28 -18.17
C PHE A 170 0.65 15.27 -18.75
N ALA A 171 -0.55 14.77 -19.04
CA ALA A 171 -1.68 15.55 -19.53
C ALA A 171 -2.53 16.00 -18.34
N PHE A 172 -2.18 17.15 -17.76
CA PHE A 172 -2.96 17.73 -16.66
C PHE A 172 -4.34 18.17 -17.14
N THR A 173 -5.37 17.85 -16.37
CA THR A 173 -6.66 18.53 -16.48
C THR A 173 -6.52 19.99 -16.05
N PRO A 174 -7.42 20.89 -16.48
CA PRO A 174 -7.39 22.29 -16.04
C PRO A 174 -7.39 22.45 -14.52
N ILE A 175 -8.13 21.61 -13.80
CA ILE A 175 -8.19 21.63 -12.33
C ILE A 175 -6.84 21.23 -11.73
N GLN A 176 -6.23 20.13 -12.19
CA GLN A 176 -4.94 19.69 -11.67
C GLN A 176 -3.83 20.72 -11.93
N LEU A 177 -3.81 21.30 -13.14
CA LEU A 177 -2.86 22.35 -13.46
C LEU A 177 -3.10 23.59 -12.59
N GLY A 178 -4.36 23.99 -12.43
CA GLY A 178 -4.74 25.12 -11.58
C GLY A 178 -4.30 24.97 -10.13
N ILE A 179 -4.45 23.76 -9.55
CA ILE A 179 -3.95 23.47 -8.20
C ILE A 179 -2.44 23.67 -8.14
N LEU A 180 -1.68 23.07 -9.07
CA LEU A 180 -0.22 23.17 -9.09
C LEU A 180 0.26 24.62 -9.26
N THR A 181 -0.32 25.38 -10.18
CA THR A 181 0.05 26.78 -10.42
C THR A 181 -0.41 27.72 -9.30
N THR A 182 -1.40 27.33 -8.50
CA THR A 182 -1.77 28.08 -7.29
C THR A 182 -0.73 27.89 -6.19
N TRP A 183 -0.20 26.68 -6.04
CA TRP A 183 0.88 26.38 -5.11
C TRP A 183 2.20 27.02 -5.53
N ASP A 184 2.51 26.95 -6.82
CA ASP A 184 3.71 27.52 -7.39
C ASP A 184 3.41 28.13 -8.77
N PRO A 185 3.24 29.46 -8.86
CA PRO A 185 2.99 30.15 -10.12
C PRO A 185 4.08 29.97 -11.18
N ALA A 186 5.29 29.55 -10.79
CA ALA A 186 6.38 29.27 -11.71
C ALA A 186 6.35 27.83 -12.27
N PHE A 187 5.38 27.00 -11.86
CA PHE A 187 5.31 25.60 -12.27
C PHE A 187 5.39 25.42 -13.78
N ASN A 188 6.41 24.68 -14.21
CA ASN A 188 6.59 24.29 -15.60
C ASN A 188 7.07 22.84 -15.69
N LYS A 189 6.21 21.99 -16.25
CA LYS A 189 6.49 20.55 -16.43
C LYS A 189 7.64 20.24 -17.39
N ALA A 190 8.12 21.22 -18.16
CA ALA A 190 9.26 21.07 -19.07
C ALA A 190 10.60 21.47 -18.42
N THR A 191 10.58 22.09 -17.24
CA THR A 191 11.80 22.44 -16.52
C THR A 191 12.41 21.18 -15.90
N PRO A 192 13.69 20.84 -16.21
CA PRO A 192 14.33 19.68 -15.64
C PRO A 192 14.37 19.71 -14.11
N GLY A 193 14.03 18.58 -13.48
CA GLY A 193 14.05 18.43 -12.02
C GLY A 193 12.94 19.18 -11.27
N TYR A 194 11.94 19.77 -11.95
CA TYR A 194 10.90 20.57 -11.27
C TYR A 194 10.11 19.75 -10.24
N ALA A 195 9.91 18.45 -10.46
CA ALA A 195 9.27 17.58 -9.47
C ALA A 195 9.98 17.60 -8.09
N LEU A 196 11.29 17.83 -8.08
CA LEU A 196 12.11 17.84 -6.87
C LEU A 196 12.01 19.16 -6.10
N SER A 197 11.41 20.22 -6.67
CA SER A 197 11.21 21.49 -5.96
C SER A 197 10.00 21.44 -5.02
N PHE A 198 9.03 20.55 -5.28
CA PHE A 198 7.85 20.43 -4.43
C PHE A 198 8.21 19.94 -3.02
N ALA A 199 7.63 20.61 -2.03
CA ALA A 199 7.72 20.17 -0.64
C ALA A 199 7.08 18.79 -0.49
N GLU A 200 7.67 17.97 0.38
CA GLU A 200 7.05 16.72 0.82
C GLU A 200 6.64 16.83 2.28
N PHE A 201 5.47 16.32 2.59
CA PHE A 201 4.95 16.24 3.94
C PHE A 201 4.95 14.79 4.40
N SER A 202 5.05 14.58 5.72
CA SER A 202 4.80 13.26 6.31
C SER A 202 3.44 12.75 5.83
N ASN A 203 3.43 11.53 5.32
CA ASN A 203 2.21 10.82 4.97
C ASN A 203 2.09 9.56 5.81
N ASN A 204 2.69 9.58 7.00
CA ASN A 204 2.44 8.56 8.02
C ASN A 204 0.98 8.62 8.45
N PHE A 205 0.45 7.51 8.95
CA PHE A 205 -0.99 7.39 9.21
C PHE A 205 -1.50 8.38 10.26
N LYS A 206 -0.68 8.71 11.27
CA LYS A 206 -1.07 9.64 12.33
C LYS A 206 -1.22 11.06 11.78
N ASP A 207 -0.20 11.56 11.11
CA ASP A 207 -0.14 12.94 10.64
C ASP A 207 -1.13 13.16 9.51
N LEU A 208 -1.26 12.18 8.61
CA LEU A 208 -2.28 12.19 7.56
C LEU A 208 -3.69 12.33 8.15
N ILE A 209 -4.06 11.44 9.09
CA ILE A 209 -5.41 11.42 9.63
C ILE A 209 -5.70 12.68 10.43
N HIS A 210 -4.76 13.19 11.24
CA HIS A 210 -5.01 14.46 11.94
C HIS A 210 -5.10 15.63 10.95
N GLY A 211 -4.26 15.67 9.92
CA GLY A 211 -4.24 16.77 8.95
C GLY A 211 -5.54 16.91 8.16
N VAL A 212 -6.24 15.80 7.86
CA VAL A 212 -7.52 15.86 7.13
C VAL A 212 -8.74 16.15 8.01
N HIS A 213 -8.61 16.10 9.33
CA HIS A 213 -9.69 16.39 10.29
C HIS A 213 -9.45 17.65 11.13
N ALA A 214 -8.40 18.40 10.83
CA ALA A 214 -8.00 19.59 11.57
C ALA A 214 -8.93 20.80 11.29
#